data_AF-A0AA38UVA6-F1
#
_entry.id   AF-A0AA38UVA6-F1
#
_cell.length_a   1.000
_cell.length_b   1.000
_cell.length_c   1.000
_cell.angle_alpha   90.00
_cell.angle_beta   90.00
_cell.angle_gamma   90.00
#
_symmetry.space_group_name_H-M   'P 1'
#
loop_
_entity.id
_entity.type
_entity.pdbx_description
1 polymer ?
#
loop_
_entity_poly.entity_id
_entity_poly.type
_entity_poly.pdbx_seq_one_letter_code
_entity_poly.pdbx_strand_id
1 'polypeptide(L)'
;MTPHSDPTFVHPRDPGQLVDDLDDDPQGFAYRFEGSDGLLRTIVVEQFLHRSEGRNGWNSAVLEVKCVCSLSGCGWHEENKILKVYHLNMDDPLEEQFIWGAKEKAESSGEHWTLDHLPNIIDAITCTITTPPEEEEEEEEDMDQDDSESRMDEDCEEHVLQLTILEKLYPLAELKDLRDFSQVFYDILQIHQWLYECAGVLHRDLSSGNIMFRRKNGKIYGVLNDFGLSSYVQDPDLISHRAGTLPFMSLDLLNSNWEGGHLYRHDLESLFFIMLCLHQQNQKCVN
;
A
#
# COMPACT_ATOMS: atom_id res chain seq x y z
N MET A 1 -26.17 -34.80 15.37
CA MET A 1 -25.25 -34.03 14.52
C MET A 1 -25.98 -32.77 14.14
N THR A 2 -25.77 -31.71 14.92
CA THR A 2 -26.19 -30.35 14.59
C THR A 2 -25.35 -29.86 13.42
N PRO A 3 -25.93 -29.24 12.38
CA PRO A 3 -25.14 -28.41 11.48
C PRO A 3 -24.64 -27.24 12.32
N HIS A 4 -23.33 -27.06 12.39
CA HIS A 4 -22.76 -25.83 12.93
C HIS A 4 -23.31 -24.67 12.11
N SER A 5 -24.00 -23.76 12.80
CA SER A 5 -24.45 -22.48 12.29
C SER A 5 -23.24 -21.69 11.78
N ASP A 6 -23.27 -21.36 10.49
CA ASP A 6 -22.40 -20.38 9.84
C ASP A 6 -22.52 -19.03 10.58
N PRO A 7 -21.43 -18.28 10.82
CA PRO A 7 -21.54 -16.93 11.35
C PRO A 7 -22.36 -16.07 10.40
N THR A 8 -23.42 -15.50 10.95
CA THR A 8 -24.44 -14.69 10.29
C THR A 8 -23.85 -13.38 9.75
N PHE A 9 -23.38 -13.36 8.51
CA PHE A 9 -23.15 -12.11 7.76
C PHE A 9 -24.38 -11.83 6.90
N VAL A 10 -25.43 -11.31 7.54
CA VAL A 10 -26.78 -11.26 6.96
C VAL A 10 -26.84 -10.42 5.68
N HIS A 11 -25.95 -9.42 5.52
CA HIS A 11 -25.74 -8.68 4.27
C HIS A 11 -24.30 -8.18 4.22
N PRO A 12 -23.42 -8.72 3.35
CA PRO A 12 -22.08 -8.18 3.18
C PRO A 12 -22.14 -6.81 2.49
N ARG A 13 -21.29 -5.90 2.94
CA ARG A 13 -21.24 -4.50 2.49
C ARG A 13 -20.55 -4.36 1.13
N ASP A 14 -20.85 -3.27 0.43
CA ASP A 14 -20.13 -2.88 -0.80
C ASP A 14 -18.75 -2.28 -0.47
N PRO A 15 -17.71 -2.45 -1.32
CA PRO A 15 -16.45 -1.71 -1.27
C PRO A 15 -16.52 -0.23 -0.89
N GLY A 16 -17.46 0.52 -1.45
CA GLY A 16 -17.57 1.95 -1.19
C GLY A 16 -17.83 2.24 0.29
N GLN A 17 -18.55 1.34 0.98
CA GLN A 17 -18.84 1.47 2.41
C GLN A 17 -17.63 1.14 3.29
N LEU A 18 -16.60 0.47 2.74
CA LEU A 18 -15.39 0.18 3.48
C LEU A 18 -14.69 1.47 3.89
N VAL A 19 -14.86 2.54 3.11
CA VAL A 19 -14.36 3.90 3.38
C VAL A 19 -15.06 4.51 4.58
N ASP A 20 -16.40 4.53 4.58
CA ASP A 20 -17.22 5.14 5.64
C ASP A 20 -17.07 4.40 6.97
N ASP A 21 -16.89 3.07 6.92
CA ASP A 21 -16.75 2.22 8.10
C ASP A 21 -15.32 2.20 8.69
N LEU A 22 -14.33 2.89 8.08
CA LEU A 22 -12.98 2.99 8.66
C LEU A 22 -12.99 3.69 10.03
N ASP A 23 -14.04 4.46 10.34
CA ASP A 23 -14.23 5.16 11.61
C ASP A 23 -14.61 4.24 12.78
N ASP A 24 -15.24 3.08 12.53
CA ASP A 24 -15.92 2.27 13.56
C ASP A 24 -15.23 0.92 13.92
N ASP A 25 -13.94 0.76 13.61
CA ASP A 25 -13.17 -0.50 13.73
C ASP A 25 -13.85 -1.68 12.98
N PRO A 26 -13.52 -1.89 11.70
CA PRO A 26 -14.25 -2.82 10.85
C PRO A 26 -13.98 -4.31 11.18
N GLN A 27 -13.32 -4.64 12.30
CA GLN A 27 -13.02 -6.02 12.66
C GLN A 27 -14.29 -6.90 12.69
N GLY A 28 -14.24 -8.01 11.98
CA GLY A 28 -15.36 -8.94 11.83
C GLY A 28 -16.41 -8.49 10.80
N PHE A 29 -16.26 -7.33 10.16
CA PHE A 29 -17.15 -6.92 9.08
C PHE A 29 -16.87 -7.71 7.81
N ALA A 30 -17.95 -8.05 7.10
CA ALA A 30 -17.88 -8.74 5.82
C ALA A 30 -18.17 -7.76 4.66
N TYR A 31 -17.28 -7.77 3.67
CA TYR A 31 -17.39 -6.97 2.46
C TYR A 31 -17.46 -7.88 1.25
N ARG A 32 -18.23 -7.48 0.23
CA ARG A 32 -18.45 -8.25 -0.98
C ARG A 32 -18.26 -7.40 -2.21
N PHE A 33 -17.39 -7.87 -3.11
CA PHE A 33 -16.99 -7.14 -4.30
C PHE A 33 -16.66 -8.06 -5.46
N GLU A 34 -16.76 -7.55 -6.68
CA GLU A 34 -16.34 -8.25 -7.88
C GLU A 34 -14.83 -8.09 -8.06
N GLY A 35 -14.08 -9.19 -8.11
CA GLY A 35 -12.64 -9.16 -8.38
C GLY A 35 -12.34 -8.82 -9.83
N SER A 36 -11.07 -8.57 -10.17
CA SER A 36 -10.67 -8.28 -11.56
C SER A 36 -10.98 -9.43 -12.53
N ASP A 37 -11.19 -10.64 -12.01
CA ASP A 37 -11.58 -11.84 -12.75
C ASP A 37 -13.10 -11.98 -12.97
N GLY A 38 -13.90 -11.01 -12.53
CA GLY A 38 -15.35 -11.02 -12.60
C GLY A 38 -16.01 -11.96 -11.57
N LEU A 39 -15.23 -12.58 -10.67
CA LEU A 39 -15.77 -13.43 -9.63
C LEU A 39 -16.13 -12.59 -8.41
N LEU A 40 -17.34 -12.81 -7.90
CA LEU A 40 -17.84 -12.14 -6.71
C LEU A 40 -17.19 -12.75 -5.46
N ARG A 41 -16.49 -11.92 -4.69
CA ARG A 41 -15.73 -12.32 -3.51
C ARG A 41 -16.34 -11.74 -2.25
N THR A 42 -16.36 -12.53 -1.18
CA THR A 42 -16.72 -12.07 0.17
C THR A 42 -15.50 -12.26 1.06
N ILE A 43 -15.07 -11.18 1.70
CA ILE A 43 -14.00 -11.17 2.68
C ILE A 43 -14.52 -10.75 4.04
N VAL A 44 -13.84 -11.18 5.09
CA VAL A 44 -14.03 -10.71 6.47
C VAL A 44 -12.75 -10.02 6.92
N VAL A 45 -12.87 -8.86 7.55
CA VAL A 45 -11.72 -8.17 8.15
C VAL A 45 -11.33 -8.88 9.44
N GLU A 46 -10.13 -9.42 9.49
CA GLU A 46 -9.60 -10.13 10.67
C GLU A 46 -8.96 -9.15 11.65
N GLN A 47 -8.18 -8.19 11.14
CA GLN A 47 -7.60 -7.13 11.95
C GLN A 47 -7.20 -5.92 11.12
N PHE A 48 -7.12 -4.79 11.82
CA PHE A 48 -6.66 -3.53 11.27
C PHE A 48 -5.15 -3.38 11.54
N LEU A 49 -4.36 -3.13 10.48
CA LEU A 49 -2.89 -3.05 10.58
C LEU A 49 -2.37 -1.62 10.58
N HIS A 50 -2.93 -0.76 9.73
CA HIS A 50 -2.49 0.63 9.62
C HIS A 50 -3.59 1.55 9.09
N ARG A 51 -3.66 2.78 9.65
CA ARG A 51 -4.58 3.86 9.25
C ARG A 51 -3.75 5.11 9.00
N SER A 52 -4.02 5.78 7.89
CA SER A 52 -3.66 7.18 7.76
C SER A 52 -4.90 8.05 7.91
N GLU A 53 -4.75 9.19 8.58
CA GLU A 53 -5.75 10.26 8.55
C GLU A 53 -5.43 11.13 7.34
N GLY A 54 -6.22 11.01 6.27
CA GLY A 54 -6.10 11.90 5.12
C GLY A 54 -6.77 13.25 5.37
N ARG A 55 -6.51 14.21 4.47
CA ARG A 55 -7.32 15.46 4.45
C ARG A 55 -8.75 15.12 4.06
N ASN A 56 -9.73 15.82 4.63
CA ASN A 56 -11.16 15.70 4.33
C ASN A 56 -11.80 14.33 4.64
N GLY A 57 -11.20 13.49 5.49
CA GLY A 57 -11.75 12.15 5.83
C GLY A 57 -11.29 11.01 4.92
N TRP A 58 -10.37 11.30 3.98
CA TRP A 58 -9.85 10.37 2.97
C TRP A 58 -8.81 9.43 3.57
N ASN A 59 -9.26 8.46 4.34
CA ASN A 59 -8.36 7.58 5.09
C ASN A 59 -7.81 6.46 4.19
N SER A 60 -6.50 6.24 4.22
CA SER A 60 -5.94 4.98 3.70
C SER A 60 -5.89 3.94 4.81
N ALA A 61 -6.12 2.69 4.44
CA ALA A 61 -6.15 1.58 5.38
C ALA A 61 -5.40 0.36 4.86
N VAL A 62 -4.73 -0.32 5.77
CA VAL A 62 -4.14 -1.64 5.54
C VAL A 62 -4.79 -2.61 6.50
N LEU A 63 -5.43 -3.63 5.95
CA LEU A 63 -6.27 -4.60 6.63
C LEU A 63 -5.72 -6.01 6.41
N GLU A 64 -5.74 -6.83 7.44
CA GLU A 64 -5.66 -8.27 7.27
C GLU A 64 -7.07 -8.82 7.08
N VAL A 65 -7.28 -9.56 5.99
CA VAL A 65 -8.59 -10.05 5.58
C VAL A 65 -8.55 -11.53 5.27
N LYS A 66 -9.69 -12.19 5.42
CA LYS A 66 -9.87 -13.60 5.07
C LYS A 66 -11.01 -13.76 4.10
N CYS A 67 -10.77 -14.52 3.02
CA CYS A 67 -11.84 -14.86 2.09
C CYS A 67 -12.74 -15.96 2.68
N VAL A 68 -14.06 -15.74 2.62
CA VAL A 68 -15.09 -16.67 3.12
C VAL A 68 -16.04 -17.14 2.01
N CYS A 69 -15.65 -16.98 0.74
CA CYS A 69 -16.48 -17.45 -0.38
C CYS A 69 -16.80 -18.94 -0.27
N SER A 70 -18.00 -19.36 -0.66
CA SER A 70 -18.30 -20.79 -0.81
C SER A 70 -18.08 -21.29 -2.24
N LEU A 71 -17.46 -20.46 -3.10
CA LEU A 71 -17.31 -20.70 -4.53
C LEU A 71 -16.26 -21.77 -4.83
N SER A 72 -16.62 -22.73 -5.68
CA SER A 72 -15.67 -23.71 -6.23
C SER A 72 -14.62 -23.01 -7.08
N GLY A 73 -13.34 -23.14 -6.73
CA GLY A 73 -12.22 -22.54 -7.47
C GLY A 73 -11.75 -21.17 -6.98
N CYS A 74 -12.30 -20.66 -5.87
CA CYS A 74 -11.78 -19.44 -5.25
C CYS A 74 -10.43 -19.74 -4.57
N GLY A 75 -9.33 -19.32 -5.19
CA GLY A 75 -7.97 -19.56 -4.69
C GLY A 75 -7.56 -18.72 -3.46
N TRP A 76 -8.50 -18.05 -2.78
CA TRP A 76 -8.18 -17.10 -1.71
C TRP A 76 -8.38 -17.68 -0.30
N HIS A 77 -8.96 -18.88 -0.16
CA HIS A 77 -9.42 -19.42 1.12
C HIS A 77 -8.33 -19.86 2.10
N GLU A 78 -7.17 -20.26 1.57
CA GLU A 78 -6.20 -21.03 2.36
C GLU A 78 -5.45 -20.19 3.39
N GLU A 79 -5.25 -18.90 3.11
CA GLU A 79 -4.42 -18.02 3.93
C GLU A 79 -5.02 -16.63 4.02
N ASN A 80 -4.74 -15.93 5.12
CA ASN A 80 -5.07 -14.53 5.27
C ASN A 80 -4.33 -13.69 4.22
N LYS A 81 -4.98 -12.60 3.79
CA LYS A 81 -4.52 -11.68 2.76
C LYS A 81 -4.40 -10.30 3.34
N ILE A 82 -3.65 -9.44 2.66
CA ILE A 82 -3.58 -8.03 2.97
C ILE A 82 -4.44 -7.28 1.97
N LEU A 83 -5.41 -6.51 2.47
CA LEU A 83 -6.16 -5.56 1.67
C LEU A 83 -5.62 -4.16 1.99
N LYS A 84 -5.09 -3.50 0.98
CA LYS A 84 -4.74 -2.08 1.03
C LYS A 84 -5.84 -1.28 0.33
N VAL A 85 -6.22 -0.18 0.95
CA VAL A 85 -7.34 0.68 0.54
C VAL A 85 -6.78 2.09 0.47
N TYR A 86 -6.81 2.67 -0.73
CA TYR A 86 -6.27 3.99 -0.98
C TYR A 86 -7.26 4.83 -1.73
N HIS A 87 -7.31 6.11 -1.37
CA HIS A 87 -7.91 7.11 -2.21
C HIS A 87 -6.82 7.81 -3.01
N LEU A 88 -7.00 7.88 -4.31
CA LEU A 88 -6.02 8.40 -5.25
C LEU A 88 -6.68 9.42 -6.17
N ASN A 89 -5.90 10.39 -6.63
CA ASN A 89 -6.31 11.22 -7.76
C ASN A 89 -6.21 10.38 -9.04
N MET A 90 -7.01 10.69 -10.05
CA MET A 90 -7.03 9.95 -11.31
C MET A 90 -5.64 9.86 -11.99
N ASP A 91 -4.79 10.86 -11.80
CA ASP A 91 -3.47 10.94 -12.43
C ASP A 91 -2.32 10.34 -11.59
N ASP A 92 -2.59 9.94 -10.34
CA ASP A 92 -1.55 9.38 -9.47
C ASP A 92 -1.14 7.97 -9.94
N PRO A 93 0.16 7.67 -10.03
CA PRO A 93 0.62 6.34 -10.41
C PRO A 93 0.25 5.31 -9.35
N LEU A 94 -0.35 4.20 -9.79
CA LEU A 94 -0.72 3.09 -8.91
C LEU A 94 0.51 2.25 -8.53
N GLU A 95 0.63 1.87 -7.25
CA GLU A 95 1.77 1.09 -6.75
C GLU A 95 1.93 -0.26 -7.50
N GLU A 96 0.81 -0.82 -7.94
CA GLU A 96 0.74 -2.09 -8.66
C GLU A 96 1.45 -2.04 -10.01
N GLN A 97 1.49 -0.87 -10.65
CA GLN A 97 2.15 -0.71 -11.94
C GLN A 97 3.66 -0.94 -11.82
N PHE A 98 4.29 -0.44 -10.75
CA PHE A 98 5.71 -0.68 -10.49
C PHE A 98 5.99 -2.15 -10.20
N ILE A 99 5.12 -2.80 -9.43
CA ILE A 99 5.28 -4.22 -9.06
C ILE A 99 5.09 -5.11 -10.30
N TRP A 100 4.04 -4.90 -11.10
CA TRP A 100 3.81 -5.68 -12.31
C TRP A 100 4.88 -5.43 -13.36
N GLY A 101 5.28 -4.18 -13.59
CA GLY A 101 6.34 -3.84 -14.53
C GLY A 101 7.68 -4.48 -14.14
N ALA A 102 8.02 -4.48 -12.85
CA ALA A 102 9.20 -5.18 -12.34
C ALA A 102 9.09 -6.70 -12.55
N LYS A 103 7.94 -7.32 -12.30
CA LYS A 103 7.75 -8.77 -12.53
C LYS A 103 7.83 -9.15 -14.00
N GLU A 104 7.19 -8.40 -14.89
CA GLU A 104 7.28 -8.61 -16.34
C GLU A 104 8.73 -8.47 -16.83
N LYS A 105 9.47 -7.48 -16.30
CA LYS A 105 10.89 -7.32 -16.59
C LYS A 105 11.71 -8.52 -16.13
N ALA A 106 11.42 -9.07 -14.95
CA ALA A 106 12.09 -10.27 -14.43
C ALA A 106 11.82 -11.51 -15.30
N GLU A 107 10.58 -11.71 -15.73
CA GLU A 107 10.20 -12.84 -16.59
C GLU A 107 10.84 -12.74 -17.98
N SER A 108 10.78 -11.57 -18.59
CA SER A 108 11.35 -11.35 -19.94
C SER A 108 12.89 -11.41 -19.98
N SER A 109 13.56 -11.08 -18.88
CA SER A 109 15.02 -11.17 -18.74
C SER A 109 15.52 -12.54 -18.25
N GLY A 110 14.63 -13.37 -17.71
CA GLY A 110 14.96 -14.65 -17.07
C GLY A 110 15.52 -14.51 -15.64
N GLU A 111 15.45 -13.33 -15.04
CA GLU A 111 15.93 -13.03 -13.69
C GLU A 111 14.90 -13.40 -12.61
N HIS A 112 14.39 -14.64 -12.67
CA HIS A 112 13.28 -15.12 -11.84
C HIS A 112 13.53 -15.09 -10.32
N TRP A 113 14.79 -14.96 -9.89
CA TRP A 113 15.13 -14.84 -8.47
C TRP A 113 14.45 -13.63 -7.83
N THR A 114 14.27 -12.54 -8.59
CA THR A 114 13.65 -11.29 -8.14
C THR A 114 12.18 -11.47 -7.72
N LEU A 115 11.46 -12.42 -8.32
CA LEU A 115 10.04 -12.67 -8.05
C LEU A 115 9.79 -13.10 -6.60
N ASP A 116 10.77 -13.73 -5.95
CA ASP A 116 10.69 -14.10 -4.54
C ASP A 116 10.92 -12.91 -3.59
N HIS A 117 11.34 -11.75 -4.12
CA HIS A 117 11.68 -10.53 -3.37
C HIS A 117 10.77 -9.32 -3.67
N LEU A 118 9.76 -9.51 -4.52
CA LEU A 118 8.70 -8.54 -4.82
C LEU A 118 7.36 -9.04 -4.28
N PRO A 119 6.45 -8.16 -3.82
CA PRO A 119 5.16 -8.56 -3.26
C PRO A 119 4.28 -9.24 -4.32
N ASN A 120 3.44 -10.17 -3.88
CA ASN A 120 2.46 -10.81 -4.73
C ASN A 120 1.09 -10.14 -4.63
N ILE A 121 0.78 -9.32 -5.64
CA ILE A 121 -0.57 -8.82 -5.89
C ILE A 121 -1.41 -9.97 -6.41
N ILE A 122 -2.51 -10.23 -5.73
CA ILE A 122 -3.49 -11.25 -6.05
C ILE A 122 -4.62 -10.66 -6.88
N ASP A 123 -5.02 -9.42 -6.56
CA ASP A 123 -6.07 -8.68 -7.24
C ASP A 123 -5.87 -7.19 -7.00
N ALA A 124 -6.36 -6.37 -7.93
CA ALA A 124 -6.28 -4.92 -7.86
C ALA A 124 -7.51 -4.34 -8.54
N ILE A 125 -8.33 -3.64 -7.77
CA ILE A 125 -9.68 -3.22 -8.16
C ILE A 125 -9.76 -1.71 -7.99
N THR A 126 -10.20 -1.05 -9.05
CA THR A 126 -10.34 0.40 -9.11
C THR A 126 -11.82 0.74 -9.15
N CYS A 127 -12.31 1.49 -8.16
CA CYS A 127 -13.69 1.93 -8.05
C CYS A 127 -13.74 3.46 -8.21
N THR A 128 -14.49 3.94 -9.18
CA THR A 128 -14.74 5.39 -9.33
C THR A 128 -15.78 5.82 -8.29
N ILE A 129 -15.43 6.76 -7.43
CA ILE A 129 -16.37 7.35 -6.48
C ILE A 129 -16.69 8.75 -6.98
N THR A 130 -17.92 8.97 -7.43
CA THR A 130 -18.45 10.32 -7.60
C THR A 130 -18.99 10.78 -6.26
N THR A 131 -18.26 11.64 -5.57
CA THR A 131 -18.82 12.43 -4.47
C THR A 131 -19.83 13.42 -5.06
N PRO A 132 -21.09 13.42 -4.62
CA PRO A 132 -21.99 14.53 -4.95
C PRO A 132 -21.39 15.82 -4.38
N PRO A 133 -21.50 16.97 -5.07
CA PRO A 133 -21.04 18.25 -4.53
C PRO A 133 -21.68 18.45 -3.15
N GLU A 134 -20.87 18.84 -2.17
CA GLU A 134 -21.35 19.15 -0.83
C GLU A 134 -22.50 20.17 -0.98
N GLU A 135 -23.69 19.83 -0.48
CA GLU A 135 -24.74 20.83 -0.29
C GLU A 135 -24.21 21.75 0.81
N GLU A 136 -23.56 22.85 0.44
CA GLU A 136 -23.31 23.95 1.38
C GLU A 136 -24.67 24.29 2.01
N GLU A 137 -24.77 24.13 3.34
CA GLU A 137 -25.92 24.63 4.08
C GLU A 137 -25.96 26.14 3.87
N GLU A 138 -26.80 26.61 2.94
CA GLU A 138 -27.06 28.03 2.71
C GLU A 138 -27.59 28.64 4.03
N GLU A 139 -26.70 29.28 4.80
CA GLU A 139 -27.13 30.27 5.79
C GLU A 139 -27.71 31.45 4.99
N GLU A 140 -29.04 31.52 4.90
CA GLU A 140 -29.77 32.67 4.36
C GLU A 140 -29.46 33.93 5.19
N GLU A 141 -28.43 34.68 4.80
CA GLU A 141 -28.27 36.09 5.19
C GLU A 141 -28.61 37.01 4.01
N ASP A 142 -29.76 37.67 4.13
CA ASP A 142 -30.24 38.73 3.24
C ASP A 142 -29.19 39.86 3.05
N MET A 143 -28.70 40.10 1.82
CA MET A 143 -28.33 41.46 1.35
C MET A 143 -28.03 41.55 -0.17
N ASP A 144 -28.93 42.26 -0.86
CA ASP A 144 -28.79 43.14 -2.03
C ASP A 144 -27.99 42.75 -3.30
N GLN A 145 -28.66 42.98 -4.44
CA GLN A 145 -28.30 42.69 -5.84
C GLN A 145 -27.07 43.44 -6.38
N ASP A 146 -26.34 42.76 -7.28
CA ASP A 146 -25.77 43.21 -8.57
C ASP A 146 -24.28 42.83 -8.75
N ASP A 147 -24.00 41.65 -9.32
CA ASP A 147 -23.13 41.54 -10.49
C ASP A 147 -23.21 40.15 -11.15
N SER A 148 -23.14 40.15 -12.47
CA SER A 148 -23.29 39.03 -13.39
C SER A 148 -22.03 38.18 -13.56
N GLU A 149 -22.23 36.88 -13.83
CA GLU A 149 -21.32 35.95 -14.53
C GLU A 149 -19.93 35.65 -13.92
N SER A 150 -19.90 34.63 -13.06
CA SER A 150 -19.11 33.41 -13.33
C SER A 150 -19.51 32.30 -12.35
N ARG A 151 -20.41 31.40 -12.77
CA ARG A 151 -20.39 30.02 -12.24
C ARG A 151 -19.04 29.46 -12.69
N MET A 152 -18.04 29.53 -11.82
CA MET A 152 -16.91 28.63 -11.98
C MET A 152 -17.47 27.26 -11.69
N ASP A 153 -17.38 26.37 -12.68
CA ASP A 153 -17.52 24.95 -12.45
C ASP A 153 -16.54 24.63 -11.30
N GLU A 154 -17.06 24.42 -10.09
CA GLU A 154 -16.30 23.74 -9.06
C GLU A 154 -16.00 22.37 -9.65
N ASP A 155 -14.75 22.20 -10.09
CA ASP A 155 -14.26 20.94 -10.65
C ASP A 155 -14.66 19.85 -9.66
N CYS A 156 -15.62 18.99 -10.04
CA CYS A 156 -15.86 17.75 -9.34
C CYS A 156 -14.53 17.00 -9.40
N GLU A 157 -13.75 17.03 -8.32
CA GLU A 157 -12.51 16.25 -8.23
C GLU A 157 -12.93 14.77 -8.32
N GLU A 158 -12.76 14.18 -9.51
CA GLU A 158 -13.02 12.76 -9.72
C GLU A 158 -11.96 11.98 -8.96
N HIS A 159 -12.41 11.32 -7.91
CA HIS A 159 -11.54 10.54 -7.07
C HIS A 159 -11.76 9.05 -7.25
N VAL A 160 -10.68 8.29 -7.03
CA VAL A 160 -10.65 6.87 -7.28
C VAL A 160 -10.29 6.14 -6.00
N LEU A 161 -11.10 5.14 -5.65
CA LEU A 161 -10.79 4.19 -4.60
C LEU A 161 -10.07 2.99 -5.21
N GLN A 162 -8.84 2.76 -4.77
CA GLN A 162 -8.03 1.62 -5.15
C GLN A 162 -8.02 0.57 -4.04
N LEU A 163 -8.40 -0.66 -4.37
CA LEU A 163 -8.32 -1.82 -3.51
C LEU A 163 -7.27 -2.79 -4.04
N THR A 164 -6.18 -2.96 -3.30
CA THR A 164 -5.10 -3.89 -3.66
C THR A 164 -5.12 -5.08 -2.71
N ILE A 165 -5.25 -6.29 -3.25
CA ILE A 165 -5.18 -7.53 -2.48
C ILE A 165 -3.82 -8.17 -2.68
N LEU A 166 -3.10 -8.39 -1.59
CA LEU A 166 -1.77 -8.97 -1.61
C LEU A 166 -1.69 -10.23 -0.74
N GLU A 167 -0.66 -11.03 -1.00
CA GLU A 167 -0.25 -12.06 -0.06
C GLU A 167 0.07 -11.47 1.33
N LYS A 168 -0.02 -12.30 2.36
CA LYS A 168 0.46 -11.93 3.69
C LYS A 168 1.98 -12.06 3.76
N LEU A 169 2.64 -10.93 3.98
CA LEU A 169 4.05 -10.84 4.34
C LEU A 169 4.18 -10.62 5.86
N TYR A 170 5.37 -10.89 6.39
CA TYR A 170 5.67 -10.71 7.81
C TYR A 170 6.60 -9.52 8.03
N PRO A 171 6.34 -8.66 9.02
CA PRO A 171 7.16 -7.49 9.29
C PRO A 171 8.54 -7.90 9.83
N LEU A 172 9.56 -7.09 9.51
CA LEU A 172 10.95 -7.33 9.94
C LEU A 172 11.09 -7.55 11.47
N ALA A 173 10.24 -6.91 12.26
CA ALA A 173 10.23 -7.01 13.73
C ALA A 173 9.92 -8.42 14.27
N GLU A 174 9.34 -9.32 13.46
CA GLU A 174 9.07 -10.70 13.88
C GLU A 174 10.29 -11.62 13.79
N LEU A 175 11.37 -11.19 13.13
CA LEU A 175 12.61 -11.96 13.08
C LEU A 175 13.31 -11.97 14.44
N LYS A 176 13.90 -13.12 14.77
CA LYS A 176 14.59 -13.34 16.05
C LYS A 176 16.06 -13.75 15.88
N ASP A 177 16.41 -14.34 14.73
CA ASP A 177 17.74 -14.83 14.44
C ASP A 177 18.53 -13.81 13.60
N LEU A 178 19.75 -13.48 14.03
CA LEU A 178 20.62 -12.54 13.32
C LEU A 178 20.96 -12.99 11.89
N ARG A 179 21.00 -14.30 11.63
CA ARG A 179 21.19 -14.86 10.29
C ARG A 179 20.00 -14.55 9.40
N ASP A 180 18.79 -14.65 9.92
CA ASP A 180 17.57 -14.33 9.17
C ASP A 180 17.52 -12.84 8.86
N PHE A 181 17.85 -11.97 9.82
CA PHE A 181 18.01 -10.54 9.57
C PHE A 181 19.05 -10.27 8.48
N SER A 182 20.23 -10.90 8.57
CA SER A 182 21.30 -10.71 7.59
C SER A 182 20.87 -11.17 6.19
N GLN A 183 20.13 -12.27 6.10
CA GLN A 183 19.58 -12.77 4.84
C GLN A 183 18.59 -11.77 4.24
N VAL A 184 17.65 -11.27 5.04
CA VAL A 184 16.66 -10.29 4.57
C VAL A 184 17.33 -9.03 4.06
N PHE A 185 18.27 -8.44 4.80
CA PHE A 185 18.98 -7.24 4.32
C PHE A 185 19.82 -7.49 3.06
N TYR A 186 20.43 -8.67 2.95
CA TYR A 186 21.15 -9.07 1.74
C TYR A 186 20.20 -9.16 0.54
N ASP A 187 19.02 -9.77 0.72
CA ASP A 187 17.99 -9.85 -0.30
C ASP A 187 17.47 -8.47 -0.72
N ILE A 188 17.20 -7.59 0.26
CA ILE A 188 16.73 -6.22 0.03
C ILE A 188 17.75 -5.41 -0.77
N LEU A 189 19.05 -5.49 -0.44
CA LEU A 189 20.09 -4.80 -1.19
C LEU A 189 20.13 -5.26 -2.66
N GLN A 190 20.02 -6.56 -2.90
CA GLN A 190 20.01 -7.11 -4.26
C GLN A 190 18.78 -6.68 -5.05
N ILE A 191 17.57 -6.85 -4.50
CA ILE A 191 16.34 -6.48 -5.23
C ILE A 191 16.24 -4.98 -5.44
N HIS A 192 16.67 -4.17 -4.47
CA HIS A 192 16.69 -2.71 -4.59
C HIS A 192 17.65 -2.25 -5.69
N GLN A 193 18.86 -2.80 -5.76
CA GLN A 193 19.80 -2.53 -6.87
C GLN A 193 19.21 -2.95 -8.21
N TRP A 194 18.63 -4.16 -8.28
CA TRP A 194 18.03 -4.67 -9.51
C TRP A 194 16.86 -3.81 -9.99
N LEU A 195 15.99 -3.36 -9.08
CA LEU A 195 14.89 -2.44 -9.40
C LEU A 195 15.43 -1.16 -10.04
N TYR A 196 16.50 -0.58 -9.48
CA TYR A 196 17.09 0.64 -10.01
C TYR A 196 17.78 0.43 -11.37
N GLU A 197 18.67 -0.56 -11.47
CA GLU A 197 19.53 -0.76 -12.65
C GLU A 197 18.81 -1.44 -13.82
N CYS A 198 17.92 -2.40 -13.52
CA CYS A 198 17.28 -3.24 -14.52
C CYS A 198 15.82 -2.85 -14.80
N ALA A 199 15.03 -2.56 -13.76
CA ALA A 199 13.63 -2.16 -13.92
C ALA A 199 13.45 -0.64 -14.07
N GLY A 200 14.48 0.16 -13.76
CA GLY A 200 14.42 1.61 -13.82
C GLY A 200 13.47 2.23 -12.78
N VAL A 201 13.26 1.55 -11.66
CA VAL A 201 12.37 1.97 -10.56
C VAL A 201 13.21 2.45 -9.38
N LEU A 202 12.86 3.63 -8.85
CA LEU A 202 13.38 4.17 -7.61
C LEU A 202 12.31 4.04 -6.52
N HIS A 203 12.66 3.46 -5.37
CA HIS A 203 11.68 3.13 -4.33
C HIS A 203 11.21 4.36 -3.55
N ARG A 204 12.15 5.23 -3.18
CA ARG A 204 11.92 6.54 -2.52
C ARG A 204 11.36 6.54 -1.11
N ASP A 205 10.81 5.42 -0.63
CA ASP A 205 10.33 5.30 0.75
C ASP A 205 10.85 4.05 1.46
N LEU A 206 12.17 3.86 1.52
CA LEU A 206 12.72 2.78 2.34
C LEU A 206 12.55 3.07 3.84
N SER A 207 11.79 2.19 4.50
CA SER A 207 11.53 2.21 5.93
C SER A 207 11.61 0.80 6.51
N SER A 208 11.72 0.67 7.84
CA SER A 208 11.66 -0.66 8.47
C SER A 208 10.30 -1.35 8.33
N GLY A 209 9.23 -0.61 8.02
CA GLY A 209 7.89 -1.16 7.74
C GLY A 209 7.77 -1.73 6.33
N ASN A 210 8.54 -1.18 5.39
CA ASN A 210 8.52 -1.55 3.97
C ASN A 210 9.48 -2.70 3.66
N ILE A 211 10.39 -3.02 4.59
CA ILE A 211 11.18 -4.25 4.55
C ILE A 211 10.41 -5.35 5.27
N MET A 212 9.94 -6.33 4.51
CA MET A 212 9.21 -7.48 5.02
C MET A 212 9.91 -8.78 4.65
N PHE A 213 9.35 -9.91 5.05
CA PHE A 213 9.85 -11.21 4.63
C PHE A 213 8.71 -12.21 4.39
N ARG A 214 9.01 -13.24 3.59
CA ARG A 214 8.16 -14.43 3.43
C ARG A 214 8.93 -15.69 3.77
N ARG A 215 8.21 -16.76 4.11
CA ARG A 215 8.76 -18.10 4.30
C ARG A 215 8.25 -19.03 3.22
N LYS A 216 9.15 -19.60 2.44
CA LYS A 216 8.83 -20.51 1.33
C LYS A 216 9.79 -21.69 1.34
N ASN A 217 9.25 -22.91 1.36
CA ASN A 217 10.04 -24.15 1.39
C ASN A 217 11.11 -24.20 2.50
N GLY A 218 10.78 -23.68 3.68
CA GLY A 218 11.70 -23.63 4.83
C GLY A 218 12.81 -22.58 4.73
N LYS A 219 12.78 -21.69 3.73
CA LYS A 219 13.70 -20.57 3.57
C LYS A 219 13.00 -19.25 3.80
N ILE A 220 13.77 -18.25 4.23
CA ILE A 220 13.34 -16.85 4.36
C ILE A 220 13.82 -16.08 3.14
N TYR A 221 12.94 -15.20 2.65
CA TYR A 221 13.23 -14.27 1.57
C TYR A 221 12.86 -12.87 2.06
N GLY A 222 13.80 -11.93 1.98
CA GLY A 222 13.49 -10.51 2.15
C GLY A 222 12.64 -10.02 0.99
N VAL A 223 11.58 -9.26 1.29
CA VAL A 223 10.65 -8.73 0.30
C VAL A 223 10.58 -7.23 0.49
N LEU A 224 10.86 -6.48 -0.58
CA LEU A 224 10.69 -5.04 -0.59
C LEU A 224 9.23 -4.73 -0.91
N ASN A 225 8.51 -4.11 0.01
CA ASN A 225 7.08 -3.82 -0.08
C ASN A 225 6.83 -2.30 -0.16
N ASP A 226 5.61 -1.95 -0.55
CA ASP A 226 5.08 -0.58 -0.58
C ASP A 226 5.73 0.35 -1.63
N PHE A 227 5.13 0.36 -2.82
CA PHE A 227 5.64 1.13 -3.96
C PHE A 227 4.84 2.42 -4.19
N GLY A 228 4.02 2.86 -3.22
CA GLY A 228 3.12 4.02 -3.38
C GLY A 228 3.83 5.35 -3.64
N LEU A 229 5.10 5.48 -3.23
CA LEU A 229 5.93 6.68 -3.48
C LEU A 229 7.01 6.44 -4.55
N SER A 230 7.01 5.26 -5.18
CA SER A 230 8.00 4.91 -6.19
C SER A 230 7.84 5.76 -7.46
N SER A 231 8.92 5.86 -8.22
CA SER A 231 8.88 6.49 -9.54
C SER A 231 9.84 5.83 -10.50
N TYR A 232 9.63 6.03 -11.80
CA TYR A 232 10.63 5.66 -12.79
C TYR A 232 11.79 6.65 -12.76
N VAL A 233 13.02 6.16 -12.92
CA VAL A 233 14.25 6.96 -12.95
C VAL A 233 14.24 8.00 -14.09
N GLN A 234 13.41 7.77 -15.11
CA GLN A 234 13.26 8.63 -16.28
C GLN A 234 12.21 9.72 -16.11
N ASP A 235 11.51 9.76 -14.98
CA ASP A 235 10.48 10.75 -14.66
C ASP A 235 11.04 11.86 -13.76
N PRO A 236 11.52 12.98 -14.32
CA PRO A 236 12.16 14.03 -13.55
C PRO A 236 11.19 14.78 -12.63
N ASP A 237 9.91 14.87 -12.98
CA ASP A 237 8.92 15.63 -12.24
C ASP A 237 8.62 14.93 -10.91
N LEU A 238 8.37 13.61 -10.95
CA LEU A 238 8.17 12.82 -9.74
C LEU A 238 9.43 12.76 -8.87
N ILE A 239 10.62 12.61 -9.46
CA ILE A 239 11.90 12.56 -8.73
C ILE A 239 12.17 13.87 -7.97
N SER A 240 11.68 15.01 -8.46
CA SER A 240 11.89 16.31 -7.83
C SER A 240 11.16 16.45 -6.48
N HIS A 241 10.06 15.71 -6.28
CA HIS A 241 9.32 15.72 -5.04
C HIS A 241 10.07 14.99 -3.93
N ARG A 242 10.11 15.61 -2.75
CA ARG A 242 10.70 15.00 -1.55
C ARG A 242 9.70 14.01 -0.97
N ALA A 243 10.12 12.77 -0.86
CA ALA A 243 9.34 11.66 -0.34
C ALA A 243 10.19 10.88 0.65
N GLY A 244 9.53 10.15 1.55
CA GLY A 244 10.17 9.22 2.45
C GLY A 244 9.72 9.33 3.91
N THR A 245 10.02 8.29 4.67
CA THR A 245 9.72 8.19 6.09
C THR A 245 10.74 8.99 6.92
N LEU A 246 10.30 10.08 7.57
CA LEU A 246 11.18 11.08 8.23
C LEU A 246 12.35 10.52 9.07
N PRO A 247 12.17 9.51 9.96
CA PRO A 247 13.30 8.93 10.72
C PRO A 247 14.39 8.26 9.89
N PHE A 248 14.08 7.85 8.66
CA PHE A 248 14.98 7.15 7.76
C PHE A 248 15.34 7.97 6.52
N MET A 249 14.73 9.15 6.33
CA MET A 249 14.99 10.01 5.19
C MET A 249 16.44 10.51 5.18
N SER A 250 17.06 10.55 3.99
CA SER A 250 18.43 11.03 3.83
C SER A 250 18.59 12.50 4.24
N LEU A 251 19.80 12.87 4.67
CA LEU A 251 20.09 14.25 5.10
C LEU A 251 19.88 15.28 3.99
N ASP A 252 20.19 14.92 2.74
CA ASP A 252 19.96 15.81 1.60
C ASP A 252 18.48 16.07 1.37
N LEU A 253 17.61 15.06 1.50
CA LEU A 253 16.17 15.23 1.34
C LEU A 253 15.55 16.06 2.47
N LEU A 254 16.10 15.97 3.69
CA LEU A 254 15.72 16.80 4.82
C LEU A 254 16.17 18.28 4.66
N ASN A 255 17.19 18.54 3.86
CA ASN A 255 17.71 19.89 3.66
C ASN A 255 16.83 20.68 2.70
N SER A 256 16.17 21.75 3.16
CA SER A 256 15.32 22.64 2.33
C SER A 256 16.01 23.19 1.09
N ASN A 257 17.34 23.28 1.07
CA ASN A 257 18.12 23.83 -0.04
C ASN A 257 18.54 22.77 -1.08
N TRP A 258 18.19 21.50 -0.90
CA TRP A 258 18.48 20.45 -1.87
C TRP A 258 17.47 20.47 -3.03
N GLU A 259 17.98 20.65 -4.25
CA GLU A 259 17.18 20.74 -5.47
C GLU A 259 17.40 19.53 -6.42
N GLY A 260 18.27 18.59 -6.05
CA GLY A 260 18.66 17.47 -6.92
C GLY A 260 17.69 16.29 -6.93
N GLY A 261 16.51 16.42 -6.30
CA GLY A 261 15.49 15.36 -6.22
C GLY A 261 15.94 14.11 -5.45
N HIS A 262 15.16 13.04 -5.56
CA HIS A 262 15.48 11.75 -4.95
C HIS A 262 16.48 10.94 -5.81
N LEU A 263 17.55 10.45 -5.20
CA LEU A 263 18.58 9.67 -5.87
C LEU A 263 18.69 8.29 -5.22
N TYR A 264 19.17 7.30 -5.97
CA TYR A 264 19.41 5.93 -5.46
C TYR A 264 20.24 5.89 -4.17
N ARG A 265 21.23 6.78 -4.04
CA ARG A 265 22.05 6.90 -2.83
C ARG A 265 21.25 7.30 -1.58
N HIS A 266 20.13 8.00 -1.74
CA HIS A 266 19.27 8.39 -0.61
C HIS A 266 18.56 7.17 -0.05
N ASP A 267 18.08 6.26 -0.90
CA ASP A 267 17.50 4.98 -0.45
C ASP A 267 18.56 4.12 0.28
N LEU A 268 19.80 4.10 -0.19
CA LEU A 268 20.90 3.43 0.52
C LEU A 268 21.22 4.07 1.89
N GLU A 269 21.15 5.40 2.00
CA GLU A 269 21.30 6.11 3.27
C GLU A 269 20.17 5.74 4.24
N SER A 270 18.93 5.63 3.74
CA SER A 270 17.79 5.12 4.52
C SER A 270 18.04 3.71 5.04
N LEU A 271 18.55 2.79 4.21
CA LEU A 271 18.92 1.44 4.65
C LEU A 271 19.96 1.45 5.78
N PHE A 272 20.94 2.35 5.70
CA PHE A 272 21.93 2.52 6.76
C PHE A 272 21.28 2.98 8.08
N PHE A 273 20.39 3.97 8.04
CA PHE A 273 19.67 4.44 9.23
C PHE A 273 18.74 3.37 9.81
N ILE A 274 18.06 2.59 8.97
CA ILE A 274 17.23 1.45 9.42
C ILE A 274 18.08 0.44 10.20
N MET A 275 19.22 0.02 9.65
CA MET A 275 20.13 -0.92 10.33
C MET A 275 20.62 -0.37 11.69
N LEU A 276 20.94 0.93 11.76
CA LEU A 276 21.39 1.58 13.00
C LEU A 276 20.27 1.60 14.06
N CYS A 277 19.06 1.96 13.68
CA CYS A 277 17.89 1.99 14.57
C CYS A 277 17.58 0.60 15.14
N LEU A 278 17.57 -0.43 14.29
CA LEU A 278 17.33 -1.82 14.72
C LEU A 278 18.43 -2.32 15.67
N HIS A 279 19.69 -1.96 15.42
CA HIS A 279 20.79 -2.30 16.31
C HIS A 279 20.59 -1.71 17.72
N GLN A 280 20.20 -0.43 17.81
CA GLN A 280 19.93 0.21 19.09
C GLN A 280 18.75 -0.40 19.84
N GLN A 281 17.68 -0.76 19.13
CA GLN A 281 16.51 -1.43 19.72
C GLN A 281 16.89 -2.80 20.31
N ASN A 282 17.70 -3.59 19.60
CA ASN A 282 18.18 -4.88 20.08
C ASN A 282 19.06 -4.76 21.33
N GLN A 283 19.88 -3.71 21.45
CA GLN A 283 20.67 -3.48 22.67
C GLN A 283 19.83 -3.11 23.91
N LYS A 284 18.69 -2.43 23.71
CA LYS A 284 17.77 -2.06 24.80
C LYS A 284 16.97 -3.24 25.34
N CYS A 285 16.73 -4.27 24.55
CA CYS A 285 16.01 -5.49 24.98
C CYS A 285 16.89 -6.51 25.73
N VAL A 286 18.20 -6.31 25.77
CA VAL A 286 19.19 -7.24 26.36
C VAL A 286 19.71 -6.75 27.73
N ASN A 287 19.37 -5.54 28.15
CA ASN A 287 19.70 -4.96 29.46
C ASN A 287 18.46 -4.81 30.34
#